data_AF-A0A9D3P272-F1
#
_entry.id   AF-A0A9D3P272-F1
#
_cell.length_a   1.000
_cell.length_b   1.000
_cell.length_c   1.000
_cell.angle_alpha   90.00
_cell.angle_beta   90.00
_cell.angle_gamma   90.00
#
_symmetry.space_group_name_H-M   'P 1'
#
loop_
_entity.id
_entity.type
_entity.pdbx_description
1 polymer ?
#
loop_
_entity_poly.entity_id
_entity_poly.type
_entity_poly.pdbx_seq_one_letter_code
_entity_poly.pdbx_strand_id
1 'polypeptide(L)'
;MSAEPEEEQGVTNQMECSPERDDSYMNDQHVGDSVPSPAPSETIPTDVLCQGKHTQYATHVAISADEHSDINNLDFLPVKNRVNEDSFKYNFTICISSLFGNYNNVLQFDQTMEMYKLLGVQRVVIYNTSCGPDLEKLLQHYEKAGFLEIVPWPIDQFLKPSAGWNIKFHKGDIQYYGQLVTLNECIYRHMYQSKYVLLNDIDEIIMPYKYANLALLMEALQQEHKEVTVFLIENHIFPKTQFEETASKTGSEVFKIVM
;
A
#
# COMPACT_ATOMS: atom_id res chain seq x y z
N MET A 1 13.37 -11.29 -53.34
CA MET A 1 14.00 -10.31 -52.43
C MET A 1 13.05 -10.12 -51.29
N SER A 2 13.37 -10.81 -50.19
CA SER A 2 12.70 -10.72 -48.89
C SER A 2 12.83 -9.30 -48.36
N ALA A 3 11.72 -8.72 -47.89
CA ALA A 3 11.74 -7.54 -47.05
C ALA A 3 12.25 -7.94 -45.67
N GLU A 4 13.33 -7.31 -45.24
CA GLU A 4 13.80 -7.36 -43.85
C GLU A 4 12.79 -6.57 -42.98
N PRO A 5 12.51 -7.01 -41.74
CA PRO A 5 11.69 -6.23 -40.83
C PRO A 5 12.51 -5.04 -40.32
N GLU A 6 11.91 -3.84 -40.34
CA GLU A 6 12.45 -2.67 -39.65
C GLU A 6 12.55 -2.97 -38.15
N GLU A 7 13.76 -2.81 -37.64
CA GLU A 7 14.12 -2.96 -36.23
C GLU A 7 13.53 -1.77 -35.45
N GLU A 8 12.50 -2.01 -34.63
CA GLU A 8 11.97 -1.02 -33.68
C GLU A 8 13.07 -0.68 -32.65
N GLN A 9 13.85 0.36 -32.94
CA GLN A 9 14.82 0.90 -32.00
C GLN A 9 14.06 1.60 -30.86
N GLY A 10 14.04 0.97 -29.68
CA GLY A 10 13.48 1.55 -28.47
C GLY A 10 14.20 2.86 -28.11
N VAL A 11 13.42 3.94 -27.97
CA VAL A 11 13.95 5.25 -27.55
C VAL A 11 14.13 5.25 -26.03
N THR A 12 15.36 5.39 -25.55
CA THR A 12 15.67 5.59 -24.12
C THR A 12 15.81 7.08 -23.83
N ASN A 13 15.01 7.60 -22.90
CA ASN A 13 15.09 8.99 -22.44
C ASN A 13 15.60 9.04 -20.99
N GLN A 14 16.70 9.74 -20.74
CA GLN A 14 17.07 10.14 -19.38
C GLN A 14 16.09 11.20 -18.85
N MET A 15 15.73 11.09 -17.57
CA MET A 15 14.80 11.99 -16.90
C MET A 15 15.45 12.52 -15.63
N GLU A 16 15.25 13.82 -15.37
CA GLU A 16 15.54 14.39 -14.07
C GLU A 16 14.38 14.07 -13.13
N CYS A 17 14.71 13.55 -11.95
CA CYS A 17 13.75 13.15 -10.94
C CYS A 17 14.01 13.92 -9.66
N SER A 18 12.94 14.32 -8.97
CA SER A 18 13.02 15.02 -7.70
C SER A 18 12.20 14.29 -6.64
N PRO A 19 12.69 14.19 -5.39
CA PRO A 19 11.90 13.69 -4.28
C PRO A 19 10.74 14.65 -3.99
N GLU A 20 9.54 14.11 -3.84
CA GLU A 20 8.39 14.87 -3.36
C GLU A 20 8.48 14.97 -1.84
N ARG A 21 8.40 16.20 -1.30
CA ARG A 21 8.31 16.40 0.15
C ARG A 21 6.86 16.21 0.57
N ASP A 22 6.55 15.05 1.12
CA ASP A 22 5.25 14.83 1.76
C ASP A 22 5.28 15.37 3.19
N ASP A 23 4.86 16.63 3.34
CA ASP A 23 4.76 17.32 4.65
C ASP A 23 3.65 16.73 5.54
N SER A 24 2.81 15.80 5.04
CA SER A 24 1.72 15.21 5.82
C SER A 24 2.21 14.25 6.92
N TYR A 25 3.39 13.64 6.74
CA TYR A 25 4.00 12.73 7.73
C TYR A 25 4.47 13.44 9.01
N MET A 26 4.61 14.77 9.01
CA MET A 26 4.99 15.52 10.22
C MET A 26 3.80 15.83 11.13
N ASN A 27 2.55 15.73 10.66
CA ASN A 27 1.37 16.19 11.41
C ASN A 27 0.66 15.13 12.26
N ASP A 28 0.98 13.84 12.10
CA ASP A 28 0.45 12.77 12.99
C ASP A 28 1.30 12.55 14.25
N GLN A 29 2.37 13.34 14.46
CA GLN A 29 3.08 13.39 15.73
C GLN A 29 2.43 14.44 16.62
N HIS A 30 1.80 14.01 17.71
CA HIS A 30 1.16 14.87 18.70
C HIS A 30 1.93 16.19 18.94
N VAL A 31 1.19 17.30 18.81
CA VAL A 31 1.57 18.65 19.22
C VAL A 31 2.18 18.59 20.63
N GLY A 32 3.50 18.74 20.74
CA GLY A 32 4.15 18.73 22.06
C GLY A 32 5.66 18.85 22.09
N ASP A 33 6.39 18.20 21.18
CA ASP A 33 7.86 18.16 21.27
C ASP A 33 8.53 18.76 20.02
N SER A 34 9.45 19.70 20.24
CA SER A 34 10.26 20.32 19.19
C SER A 34 10.98 19.26 18.37
N VAL A 35 10.70 19.19 17.07
CA VAL A 35 11.27 18.24 16.10
C VAL A 35 12.81 18.36 16.07
N PRO A 36 13.56 17.35 16.56
CA PRO A 36 14.99 17.25 16.29
C PRO A 36 15.18 16.50 14.97
N SER A 37 16.16 16.93 14.17
CA SER A 37 16.52 16.32 12.89
C SER A 37 16.59 14.79 12.93
N PRO A 38 16.23 14.08 11.83
CA PRO A 38 16.29 12.62 11.76
C PRO A 38 17.71 12.12 12.05
N ALA A 39 17.79 10.95 12.70
CA ALA A 39 19.06 10.31 13.00
C ALA A 39 19.70 9.79 11.69
N PRO A 40 21.04 9.75 11.57
CA PRO A 40 21.74 9.46 10.31
C PRO A 40 21.53 8.06 9.70
N SER A 41 20.70 7.20 10.29
CA SER A 41 20.35 5.85 9.78
C SER A 41 18.85 5.67 9.50
N GLU A 42 18.05 6.74 9.56
CA GLU A 42 16.60 6.67 9.35
C GLU A 42 16.29 6.77 7.85
N THR A 43 15.85 5.67 7.23
CA THR A 43 15.40 5.69 5.83
C THR A 43 13.92 6.06 5.80
N ILE A 44 13.61 7.23 5.25
CA ILE A 44 12.23 7.68 5.03
C ILE A 44 11.87 7.33 3.58
N PRO A 45 10.87 6.48 3.36
CA PRO A 45 10.35 6.24 2.02
C PRO A 45 9.93 7.55 1.37
N THR A 46 10.28 7.75 0.11
CA THR A 46 10.00 8.99 -0.60
C THR A 46 9.55 8.69 -2.02
N ASP A 47 8.47 9.34 -2.43
CA ASP A 47 8.02 9.30 -3.81
C ASP A 47 8.94 10.16 -4.67
N VAL A 48 9.36 9.59 -5.80
CA VAL A 48 10.26 10.25 -6.74
C VAL A 48 9.48 10.55 -8.00
N LEU A 49 9.26 11.83 -8.27
CA LEU A 49 8.57 12.29 -9.47
C LEU A 49 9.59 12.63 -10.54
N CYS A 50 9.44 11.97 -11.70
CA CYS A 50 10.29 12.19 -12.86
C CYS A 50 9.48 12.89 -13.96
N GLN A 51 10.02 13.98 -14.51
CA GLN A 51 9.44 14.65 -15.67
C GLN A 51 10.32 14.43 -16.89
N GLY A 52 9.70 14.09 -18.01
CA GLY A 52 10.41 13.82 -19.25
C GLY A 52 9.48 13.84 -20.45
N LYS A 53 10.05 14.02 -21.63
CA LYS A 53 9.28 13.88 -22.87
C LYS A 53 8.91 12.41 -23.07
N HIS A 54 7.71 12.15 -23.58
CA HIS A 54 7.21 10.82 -23.93
C HIS A 54 7.07 9.82 -22.76
N THR A 55 7.10 10.29 -21.51
CA THR A 55 6.86 9.44 -20.31
C THR A 55 5.55 8.68 -20.37
N GLN A 56 4.51 9.27 -20.96
CA GLN A 56 3.20 8.64 -21.15
C GLN A 56 3.22 7.33 -21.93
N TYR A 57 4.27 7.07 -22.72
CA TYR A 57 4.43 5.84 -23.50
C TYR A 57 5.39 4.83 -22.86
N ALA A 58 6.11 5.23 -21.80
CA ALA A 58 7.15 4.43 -21.16
C ALA A 58 6.58 3.11 -20.60
N THR A 59 7.10 1.98 -21.07
CA THR A 59 6.71 0.63 -20.60
C THR A 59 7.56 0.16 -19.44
N HIS A 60 8.80 0.66 -19.34
CA HIS A 60 9.76 0.29 -18.32
C HIS A 60 10.54 1.53 -17.88
N VAL A 61 11.07 1.47 -16.66
CA VAL A 61 11.94 2.49 -16.07
C VAL A 61 13.12 1.80 -15.40
N ALA A 62 14.27 2.46 -15.39
CA ALA A 62 15.43 2.02 -14.61
C ALA A 62 15.91 3.22 -13.77
N ILE A 63 16.39 2.94 -12.56
CA ILE A 63 16.92 3.96 -11.66
C ILE A 63 18.41 3.70 -11.52
N SER A 64 19.22 4.74 -11.69
CA SER A 64 20.64 4.69 -11.39
C SER A 64 21.08 5.91 -10.59
N ALA A 65 22.02 5.67 -9.68
CA ALA A 65 22.71 6.72 -8.93
C ALA A 65 23.93 7.30 -9.68
N ASP A 66 24.34 6.69 -10.80
CA ASP A 66 25.47 7.13 -11.62
C ASP A 66 24.99 7.70 -12.95
N GLU A 67 25.33 8.96 -13.23
CA GLU A 67 25.00 9.69 -14.46
C GLU A 67 25.53 8.99 -15.73
N HIS A 68 26.56 8.14 -15.61
CA HIS A 68 27.22 7.45 -16.72
C HIS A 68 26.93 5.95 -16.81
N SER A 69 25.83 5.51 -16.20
CA SER A 69 25.46 4.10 -16.21
C SER A 69 25.23 3.55 -17.61
N ASP A 70 25.84 2.41 -17.92
CA ASP A 70 25.57 1.66 -19.14
C ASP A 70 24.16 1.08 -19.10
N ILE A 71 23.32 1.50 -20.04
CA ILE A 71 21.92 1.09 -20.18
C ILE A 71 21.80 -0.44 -20.26
N ASN A 72 22.78 -1.14 -20.82
CA ASN A 72 22.77 -2.59 -20.94
C ASN A 72 22.92 -3.34 -19.61
N ASN A 73 23.41 -2.65 -18.56
CA ASN A 73 23.63 -3.22 -17.23
C ASN A 73 22.58 -2.74 -16.21
N LEU A 74 21.51 -2.10 -16.67
CA LEU A 74 20.44 -1.61 -15.80
C LEU A 74 19.30 -2.64 -15.67
N ASP A 75 18.78 -2.74 -14.46
CA ASP A 75 17.56 -3.49 -14.18
C ASP A 75 16.33 -2.62 -14.50
N PHE A 76 15.58 -3.04 -15.51
CA PHE A 76 14.36 -2.37 -15.95
C PHE A 76 13.13 -2.89 -15.19
N LEU A 77 12.40 -1.97 -14.58
CA LEU A 77 11.15 -2.22 -13.88
C LEU A 77 9.96 -1.85 -14.78
N PRO A 78 8.94 -2.72 -14.91
CA PRO A 78 7.77 -2.42 -15.73
C PRO A 78 6.89 -1.34 -15.08
N VAL A 79 6.40 -0.41 -15.90
CA VAL A 79 5.39 0.58 -15.50
C VAL A 79 4.03 -0.09 -15.43
N LYS A 80 3.54 -0.34 -14.21
CA LYS A 80 2.27 -1.05 -13.96
C LYS A 80 1.04 -0.15 -13.97
N ASN A 81 1.17 1.08 -13.47
CA ASN A 81 0.03 1.99 -13.27
C ASN A 81 -0.25 2.80 -14.54
N ARG A 82 -0.86 2.18 -15.55
CA ARG A 82 -1.25 2.83 -16.79
C ARG A 82 -2.75 3.11 -16.78
N VAL A 83 -3.12 4.33 -17.15
CA VAL A 83 -4.53 4.72 -17.30
C VAL A 83 -5.17 3.83 -18.36
N ASN A 84 -6.22 3.10 -17.98
CA ASN A 84 -7.14 2.45 -18.91
C ASN A 84 -8.45 3.24 -18.88
N GLU A 85 -8.80 3.87 -20.00
CA GLU A 85 -9.84 4.91 -20.04
C GLU A 85 -11.29 4.39 -19.95
N ASP A 86 -11.51 3.07 -20.00
CA ASP A 86 -12.86 2.54 -20.22
C ASP A 86 -13.62 2.19 -18.92
N SER A 87 -12.95 1.74 -17.86
CA SER A 87 -13.57 1.45 -16.53
C SER A 87 -12.55 0.92 -15.52
N PHE A 88 -12.88 1.06 -14.22
CA PHE A 88 -12.15 0.36 -13.16
C PHE A 88 -12.43 -1.14 -13.20
N LYS A 89 -11.36 -1.95 -13.09
CA LYS A 89 -11.44 -3.40 -12.97
C LYS A 89 -12.15 -3.85 -11.68
N TYR A 90 -11.96 -3.08 -10.61
CA TYR A 90 -12.55 -3.31 -9.30
C TYR A 90 -13.27 -2.05 -8.83
N ASN A 91 -14.46 -2.18 -8.27
CA ASN A 91 -15.11 -1.10 -7.53
C ASN A 91 -14.46 -0.89 -6.17
N PHE A 92 -13.99 -1.95 -5.52
CA PHE A 92 -13.43 -1.85 -4.18
C PHE A 92 -12.24 -2.79 -3.97
N THR A 93 -11.13 -2.23 -3.53
CA THR A 93 -9.90 -2.97 -3.18
C THR A 93 -9.49 -2.64 -1.75
N ILE A 94 -9.00 -3.63 -1.03
CA ILE A 94 -8.39 -3.44 0.29
C ILE A 94 -6.90 -3.74 0.21
N CYS A 95 -6.10 -2.80 0.66
CA CYS A 95 -4.67 -2.94 0.89
C CYS A 95 -4.46 -3.24 2.38
N ILE A 96 -4.10 -4.48 2.69
CA ILE A 96 -3.75 -4.89 4.04
C ILE A 96 -2.29 -4.56 4.30
N SER A 97 -1.97 -4.07 5.49
CA SER A 97 -0.59 -3.90 5.95
C SER A 97 0.23 -5.20 5.86
N SER A 98 1.55 -5.05 5.80
CA SER A 98 2.47 -6.16 5.55
C SER A 98 2.37 -7.28 6.59
N LEU A 99 2.37 -8.54 6.15
CA LEU A 99 2.56 -9.72 6.99
C LEU A 99 4.04 -9.90 7.35
N PHE A 100 4.30 -10.01 8.65
CA PHE A 100 5.63 -10.26 9.19
C PHE A 100 5.55 -11.16 10.44
N GLY A 101 6.73 -11.50 10.99
CA GLY A 101 6.82 -12.19 12.28
C GLY A 101 6.23 -13.59 12.30
N ASN A 102 6.14 -14.26 11.15
CA ASN A 102 5.50 -15.57 10.99
C ASN A 102 4.05 -15.61 11.50
N TYR A 103 3.28 -14.52 11.30
CA TYR A 103 1.87 -14.49 11.65
C TYR A 103 1.13 -15.72 11.07
N ASN A 104 0.36 -16.41 11.92
CA ASN A 104 -0.25 -17.71 11.59
C ASN A 104 -1.66 -17.88 12.17
N ASN A 105 -2.37 -16.77 12.47
CA ASN A 105 -3.74 -16.86 12.98
C ASN A 105 -4.73 -17.03 11.83
N VAL A 106 -4.85 -18.29 11.38
CA VAL A 106 -5.66 -18.68 10.21
C VAL A 106 -7.13 -18.29 10.38
N LEU A 107 -7.71 -18.51 11.55
CA LEU A 107 -9.14 -18.25 11.78
C LEU A 107 -9.48 -16.76 11.73
N GLN A 108 -8.62 -15.92 12.30
CA GLN A 108 -8.80 -14.47 12.21
C GLN A 108 -8.69 -13.99 10.76
N PHE A 109 -7.70 -14.49 10.03
CA PHE A 109 -7.54 -14.13 8.62
C PHE A 109 -8.74 -14.57 7.78
N ASP A 110 -9.18 -15.81 7.95
CA ASP A 110 -10.33 -16.36 7.22
C ASP A 110 -11.60 -15.57 7.51
N GLN A 111 -11.86 -15.25 8.78
CA GLN A 111 -12.99 -14.41 9.19
C GLN A 111 -12.95 -13.03 8.52
N THR A 112 -11.79 -12.36 8.52
CA THR A 112 -11.63 -11.04 7.88
C THR A 112 -11.89 -11.13 6.37
N MET A 113 -11.31 -12.13 5.69
CA MET A 113 -11.45 -12.31 4.24
C MET A 113 -12.89 -12.61 3.83
N GLU A 114 -13.58 -13.50 4.55
CA GLU A 114 -14.99 -13.79 4.29
C GLU A 114 -15.90 -12.60 4.61
N MET A 115 -15.60 -11.83 5.65
CA MET A 115 -16.31 -10.58 5.93
C MET A 115 -16.13 -9.56 4.79
N TYR A 116 -14.92 -9.41 4.25
CA TYR A 116 -14.68 -8.53 3.11
C TYR A 116 -15.46 -8.95 1.86
N LYS A 117 -15.60 -10.25 1.59
CA LYS A 117 -16.50 -10.74 0.53
C LYS A 117 -17.96 -10.32 0.78
N LEU A 118 -18.46 -10.48 2.00
CA LEU A 118 -19.82 -10.07 2.38
C LEU A 118 -20.02 -8.55 2.22
N LEU A 119 -18.99 -7.77 2.52
CA LEU A 119 -18.96 -6.30 2.38
C LEU A 119 -18.72 -5.83 0.94
N GLY A 120 -18.72 -6.73 -0.04
CA GLY A 120 -18.64 -6.41 -1.47
C GLY A 120 -17.24 -6.04 -1.97
N VAL A 121 -16.19 -6.35 -1.20
CA VAL A 121 -14.80 -6.20 -1.65
C VAL A 121 -14.54 -7.18 -2.78
N GLN A 122 -13.79 -6.75 -3.80
CA GLN A 122 -13.50 -7.59 -4.97
C GLN A 122 -12.04 -8.03 -5.06
N ARG A 123 -11.15 -7.25 -4.44
CA ARG A 123 -9.71 -7.51 -4.42
C ARG A 123 -9.14 -7.17 -3.06
N VAL A 124 -8.34 -8.06 -2.51
CA VAL A 124 -7.51 -7.82 -1.33
C VAL A 124 -6.06 -7.95 -1.77
N VAL A 125 -5.19 -7.09 -1.26
CA VAL A 125 -3.76 -7.08 -1.57
C VAL A 125 -3.02 -7.13 -0.25
N ILE A 126 -2.05 -8.03 -0.17
CA ILE A 126 -1.22 -8.18 1.03
C ILE A 126 0.24 -8.32 0.65
N TYR A 127 1.09 -7.65 1.41
CA TYR A 127 2.54 -7.75 1.26
C TYR A 127 3.06 -8.79 2.23
N ASN A 128 3.81 -9.78 1.75
CA ASN A 128 4.27 -10.87 2.58
C ASN A 128 5.80 -10.82 2.75
N THR A 129 6.25 -10.46 3.95
CA THR A 129 7.63 -10.66 4.40
C THR A 129 7.79 -12.07 4.93
N SER A 130 6.87 -12.50 5.80
CA SER A 130 6.84 -13.85 6.36
C SER A 130 5.47 -14.16 6.93
N CYS A 131 4.98 -15.37 6.73
CA CYS A 131 3.81 -15.91 7.42
C CYS A 131 4.04 -17.37 7.84
N GLY A 132 3.23 -17.85 8.78
CA GLY A 132 3.29 -19.25 9.21
C GLY A 132 2.75 -20.23 8.16
N PRO A 133 3.06 -21.53 8.31
CA PRO A 133 2.81 -22.54 7.30
C PRO A 133 1.32 -22.87 7.10
N ASP A 134 0.47 -22.59 8.08
CA ASP A 134 -0.97 -22.83 7.94
C ASP A 134 -1.67 -21.65 7.28
N LEU A 135 -1.25 -20.43 7.61
CA LEU A 135 -1.72 -19.24 6.91
C LEU A 135 -1.28 -19.26 5.45
N GLU A 136 -0.06 -19.66 5.14
CA GLU A 136 0.44 -19.78 3.75
C GLU A 136 -0.51 -20.60 2.87
N LYS A 137 -1.03 -21.74 3.37
CA LYS A 137 -2.00 -22.57 2.64
C LYS A 137 -3.32 -21.82 2.39
N LEU A 138 -3.77 -21.03 3.36
CA LEU A 138 -4.98 -20.24 3.25
C LEU A 138 -4.79 -19.06 2.26
N LEU A 139 -3.65 -18.38 2.30
CA LEU A 139 -3.32 -17.32 1.35
C LEU A 139 -3.35 -17.85 -0.09
N GLN A 140 -2.71 -19.00 -0.33
CA GLN A 140 -2.72 -19.66 -1.64
C GLN A 140 -4.13 -20.05 -2.10
N HIS A 141 -5.02 -20.42 -1.18
CA HIS A 141 -6.43 -20.68 -1.49
C HIS A 141 -7.13 -19.43 -2.04
N TYR A 142 -7.00 -18.29 -1.35
CA TYR A 142 -7.62 -17.03 -1.78
C TYR A 142 -6.96 -16.44 -3.03
N GLU A 143 -5.64 -16.62 -3.20
CA GLU A 143 -4.92 -16.20 -4.40
C GLU A 143 -5.41 -16.96 -5.63
N LYS A 144 -5.53 -18.30 -5.52
CA LYS A 144 -6.07 -19.15 -6.59
C LYS A 144 -7.52 -18.81 -6.92
N ALA A 145 -8.31 -18.40 -5.93
CA ALA A 145 -9.68 -17.92 -6.13
C ALA A 145 -9.74 -16.54 -6.82
N GLY A 146 -8.61 -15.85 -6.98
CA GLY A 146 -8.51 -14.52 -7.59
C GLY A 146 -8.90 -13.37 -6.64
N PHE A 147 -9.24 -13.68 -5.39
CA PHE A 147 -9.69 -12.68 -4.41
C PHE A 147 -8.50 -11.96 -3.75
N LEU A 148 -7.42 -12.68 -3.47
CA LEU A 148 -6.20 -12.16 -2.86
C LEU A 148 -5.08 -11.97 -3.88
N GLU A 149 -4.33 -10.88 -3.77
CA GLU A 149 -3.01 -10.69 -4.37
C GLU A 149 -1.96 -10.76 -3.28
N ILE A 150 -0.99 -11.65 -3.44
CA ILE A 150 0.17 -11.73 -2.54
C ILE A 150 1.33 -11.06 -3.26
N VAL A 151 1.84 -9.97 -2.68
CA VAL A 151 3.04 -9.28 -3.18
C VAL A 151 4.22 -9.67 -2.29
N PRO A 152 5.27 -10.33 -2.83
CA PRO A 152 6.47 -10.61 -2.06
C PRO A 152 7.12 -9.32 -1.55
N TRP A 153 7.42 -9.27 -0.26
CA TRP A 153 8.08 -8.13 0.40
C TRP A 153 9.25 -8.60 1.28
N PRO A 154 10.33 -9.14 0.69
CA PRO A 154 11.48 -9.68 1.42
C PRO A 154 12.39 -8.57 1.99
N ILE A 155 11.79 -7.55 2.62
CA ILE A 155 12.48 -6.34 3.06
C ILE A 155 13.56 -6.63 4.09
N ASP A 156 13.40 -7.68 4.88
CA ASP A 156 14.35 -8.18 5.88
C ASP A 156 15.64 -8.75 5.28
N GLN A 157 15.65 -9.03 3.97
CA GLN A 157 16.86 -9.43 3.24
C GLN A 157 17.71 -8.23 2.80
N PHE A 158 17.11 -7.03 2.72
CA PHE A 158 17.76 -5.82 2.21
C PHE A 158 18.02 -4.77 3.29
N LEU A 159 17.11 -4.66 4.25
CA LEU A 159 17.13 -3.69 5.34
C LEU A 159 16.84 -4.40 6.66
N LYS A 160 17.20 -3.77 7.78
CA LYS A 160 16.79 -4.22 9.11
C LYS A 160 15.48 -3.52 9.51
N PRO A 161 14.31 -4.18 9.44
CA PRO A 161 13.06 -3.51 9.73
C PRO A 161 12.89 -3.27 11.23
N SER A 162 12.26 -2.15 11.57
CA SER A 162 11.90 -1.85 12.96
C SER A 162 10.73 -2.71 13.41
N ALA A 163 10.81 -3.27 14.62
CA ALA A 163 9.75 -4.10 15.19
C ALA A 163 8.59 -3.29 15.78
N GLY A 164 8.68 -1.96 15.82
CA GLY A 164 7.64 -1.08 16.34
C GLY A 164 7.51 0.20 15.53
N TRP A 165 6.42 0.92 15.77
CA TRP A 165 6.07 2.13 15.03
C TRP A 165 7.06 3.28 15.27
N ASN A 166 7.69 3.35 16.45
CA ASN A 166 8.64 4.40 16.79
C ASN A 166 10.08 3.97 16.52
N ILE A 167 10.60 4.33 15.36
CA ILE A 167 11.95 3.95 14.92
C ILE A 167 13.07 4.47 15.85
N LYS A 168 12.84 5.59 16.56
CA LYS A 168 13.82 6.12 17.54
C LYS A 168 13.98 5.19 18.74
N PHE A 169 12.90 4.56 19.19
CA PHE A 169 12.95 3.60 20.30
C PHE A 169 13.26 2.17 19.84
N HIS A 170 12.62 1.73 18.77
CA HIS A 170 12.69 0.34 18.31
C HIS A 170 13.90 0.06 17.41
N LYS A 171 14.54 1.12 16.87
CA LYS A 171 15.69 1.07 15.95
C LYS A 171 15.36 0.31 14.65
N GLY A 172 16.26 0.34 13.69
CA GLY A 172 16.09 -0.25 12.37
C GLY A 172 16.27 0.78 11.27
N ASP A 173 16.31 0.31 10.04
CA ASP A 173 16.55 1.12 8.86
C ASP A 173 15.24 1.61 8.24
N ILE A 174 14.13 0.88 8.48
CA ILE A 174 12.79 1.19 7.97
C ILE A 174 11.73 0.98 9.07
N GLN A 175 10.75 1.88 9.13
CA GLN A 175 9.68 1.86 10.14
C GLN A 175 8.78 0.63 9.96
N TYR A 176 8.45 -0.04 11.07
CA TYR A 176 7.39 -1.06 11.20
C TYR A 176 7.23 -1.98 9.98
N TYR A 177 8.27 -2.76 9.69
CA TYR A 177 8.30 -3.71 8.57
C TYR A 177 8.04 -3.12 7.16
N GLY A 178 8.14 -1.80 7.02
CA GLY A 178 7.87 -1.10 5.77
C GLY A 178 6.39 -0.90 5.47
N GLN A 179 5.51 -0.94 6.48
CA GLN A 179 4.05 -0.80 6.31
C GLN A 179 3.68 0.39 5.42
N LEU A 180 4.25 1.58 5.67
CA LEU A 180 3.99 2.76 4.84
C LEU A 180 4.34 2.56 3.36
N VAL A 181 5.50 1.94 3.08
CA VAL A 181 5.93 1.65 1.70
C VAL A 181 4.95 0.72 1.02
N THR A 182 4.55 -0.34 1.71
CA THR A 182 3.65 -1.35 1.15
C THR A 182 2.25 -0.78 0.88
N LEU A 183 1.75 0.09 1.77
CA LEU A 183 0.46 0.75 1.58
C LEU A 183 0.51 1.77 0.43
N ASN A 184 1.56 2.59 0.34
CA ASN A 184 1.74 3.53 -0.77
C ASN A 184 1.87 2.82 -2.11
N GLU A 185 2.70 1.77 -2.19
CA GLU A 185 2.81 0.95 -3.41
C GLU A 185 1.44 0.39 -3.79
N CYS A 186 0.68 -0.15 -2.82
CA CYS A 186 -0.64 -0.70 -3.07
C CYS A 186 -1.62 0.31 -3.67
N ILE A 187 -1.61 1.57 -3.19
CA ILE A 187 -2.39 2.68 -3.76
C ILE A 187 -2.00 2.85 -5.23
N TYR A 188 -0.71 3.07 -5.52
CA TYR A 188 -0.25 3.31 -6.88
C TYR A 188 -0.47 2.12 -7.81
N ARG A 189 -0.36 0.89 -7.31
CA ARG A 189 -0.66 -0.33 -8.07
C ARG A 189 -2.12 -0.39 -8.52
N HIS A 190 -3.03 0.16 -7.74
CA HIS A 190 -4.47 0.06 -7.96
C HIS A 190 -5.14 1.38 -8.36
N MET A 191 -4.40 2.49 -8.44
CA MET A 191 -4.90 3.83 -8.75
C MET A 191 -5.76 3.89 -10.04
N TYR A 192 -5.42 3.14 -11.09
CA TYR A 192 -6.23 3.05 -12.31
C TYR A 192 -6.96 1.70 -12.48
N GLN A 193 -6.94 0.85 -11.46
CA GLN A 193 -7.62 -0.44 -11.47
C GLN A 193 -8.84 -0.47 -10.55
N SER A 194 -8.88 0.39 -9.54
CA SER A 194 -9.86 0.34 -8.46
C SER A 194 -10.53 1.68 -8.25
N LYS A 195 -11.87 1.71 -8.18
CA LYS A 195 -12.66 2.94 -7.90
C LYS A 195 -12.50 3.44 -6.46
N TYR A 196 -12.29 2.51 -5.53
CA TYR A 196 -12.05 2.79 -4.12
C TYR A 196 -10.96 1.84 -3.61
N VAL A 197 -10.00 2.39 -2.87
CA VAL A 197 -8.91 1.67 -2.20
C VAL A 197 -8.95 1.99 -0.71
N LEU A 198 -9.10 0.96 0.13
CA LEU A 198 -9.06 1.08 1.58
C LEU A 198 -7.71 0.56 2.11
N LEU A 199 -7.04 1.37 2.93
CA LEU A 199 -5.85 0.96 3.70
C LEU A 199 -6.30 0.50 5.08
N ASN A 200 -5.95 -0.73 5.47
CA ASN A 200 -6.47 -1.34 6.69
C ASN A 200 -5.49 -2.36 7.26
N ASP A 201 -5.51 -2.61 8.58
CA ASP A 201 -4.83 -3.80 9.13
C ASP A 201 -5.75 -5.04 9.06
N ILE A 202 -5.13 -6.21 9.27
CA ILE A 202 -5.75 -7.52 9.11
C ILE A 202 -6.84 -7.84 10.15
N ASP A 203 -6.77 -7.18 11.30
CA ASP A 203 -7.67 -7.34 12.45
C ASP A 203 -8.70 -6.22 12.56
N GLU A 204 -8.84 -5.41 11.50
CA GLU A 204 -9.70 -4.24 11.45
C GLU A 204 -10.74 -4.36 10.33
N ILE A 205 -11.99 -4.01 10.64
CA ILE A 205 -13.12 -4.13 9.72
C ILE A 205 -13.99 -2.89 9.83
N ILE A 206 -14.11 -2.16 8.73
CA ILE A 206 -15.09 -1.08 8.61
C ILE A 206 -16.46 -1.70 8.32
N MET A 207 -17.39 -1.53 9.25
CA MET A 207 -18.74 -2.06 9.14
C MET A 207 -19.76 -0.95 8.82
N PRO A 208 -20.34 -0.91 7.61
CA PRO A 208 -21.37 0.07 7.28
C PRO A 208 -22.65 -0.22 8.06
N TYR A 209 -23.13 0.77 8.84
CA TYR A 209 -24.37 0.62 9.61
C TYR A 209 -25.64 0.90 8.79
N LYS A 210 -25.59 1.91 7.89
CA LYS A 210 -26.75 2.35 7.10
C LYS A 210 -26.81 1.76 5.69
N TYR A 211 -25.72 1.15 5.22
CA TYR A 211 -25.57 0.65 3.85
C TYR A 211 -25.24 -0.83 3.86
N ALA A 212 -25.66 -1.55 2.82
CA ALA A 212 -25.49 -3.00 2.76
C ALA A 212 -24.04 -3.45 2.53
N ASN A 213 -23.18 -2.57 2.00
CA ASN A 213 -21.79 -2.88 1.67
C ASN A 213 -20.94 -1.60 1.61
N LEU A 214 -19.63 -1.76 1.49
CA LEU A 214 -18.68 -0.64 1.48
C LEU A 214 -18.82 0.23 0.23
N ALA A 215 -19.09 -0.36 -0.93
CA ALA A 215 -19.23 0.39 -2.17
C ALA A 215 -20.40 1.39 -2.11
N LEU A 216 -21.57 0.96 -1.59
CA LEU A 216 -22.74 1.82 -1.42
C LEU A 216 -22.49 2.93 -0.38
N LEU A 217 -21.76 2.62 0.70
CA LEU A 217 -21.32 3.63 1.66
C LEU A 217 -20.47 4.70 0.95
N MET A 218 -19.46 4.29 0.17
CA MET A 218 -18.57 5.23 -0.51
C MET A 218 -19.27 6.02 -1.61
N GLU A 219 -20.21 5.42 -2.34
CA GLU A 219 -21.00 6.14 -3.33
C GLU A 219 -21.86 7.24 -2.68
N ALA A 220 -22.46 6.96 -1.53
CA ALA A 220 -23.22 7.96 -0.79
C ALA A 220 -22.31 9.08 -0.24
N LEU A 221 -21.17 8.73 0.36
CA LEU A 221 -20.20 9.71 0.84
C LEU A 221 -19.66 10.59 -0.28
N GLN A 222 -19.37 10.01 -1.45
CA GLN A 222 -18.88 10.77 -2.59
C GLN A 222 -19.92 11.70 -3.21
N GLN A 223 -21.20 11.30 -3.17
CA GLN A 223 -22.29 12.17 -3.61
C GLN A 223 -22.46 13.38 -2.69
N GLU A 224 -22.26 13.20 -1.38
CA GLU A 224 -22.30 14.27 -0.38
C GLU A 224 -21.04 15.16 -0.44
N HIS A 225 -19.87 14.59 -0.71
CA HIS A 225 -18.57 15.24 -0.67
C HIS A 225 -17.80 15.13 -1.99
N LYS A 226 -18.33 15.75 -3.06
CA LYS A 226 -17.86 15.56 -4.45
C LYS A 226 -16.40 15.88 -4.74
N GLU A 227 -15.78 16.78 -3.96
CA GLU A 227 -14.39 17.22 -4.15
C GLU A 227 -13.39 16.50 -3.24
N VAL A 228 -13.89 15.70 -2.30
CA VAL A 228 -13.03 14.90 -1.42
C VAL A 228 -12.52 13.72 -2.22
N THR A 229 -11.22 13.43 -2.11
CA THR A 229 -10.55 12.26 -2.72
C THR A 229 -10.09 11.23 -1.68
N VAL A 230 -10.05 11.64 -0.40
CA VAL A 230 -9.63 10.80 0.72
C VAL A 230 -10.64 10.91 1.85
N PHE A 231 -11.15 9.77 2.30
CA PHE A 231 -12.01 9.68 3.49
C PHE A 231 -11.22 9.10 4.65
N LEU A 232 -11.31 9.79 5.78
CA LEU A 232 -10.71 9.38 7.04
C LEU A 232 -11.77 8.75 7.92
N ILE A 233 -11.56 7.51 8.36
CA ILE A 233 -12.47 6.81 9.29
C ILE A 233 -11.76 6.63 10.62
N GLU A 234 -12.44 7.02 11.69
CA GLU A 234 -11.93 6.86 13.05
C GLU A 234 -11.99 5.39 13.49
N ASN A 235 -10.88 4.88 14.02
CA ASN A 235 -10.82 3.57 14.63
C ASN A 235 -11.33 3.59 16.07
N HIS A 236 -12.08 2.55 16.45
CA HIS A 236 -12.51 2.31 17.81
C HIS A 236 -12.11 0.90 18.24
N ILE A 237 -11.13 0.82 19.12
CA ILE A 237 -10.61 -0.44 19.66
C ILE A 237 -11.56 -0.95 20.75
N PHE A 238 -12.15 -2.12 20.52
CA PHE A 238 -12.97 -2.79 21.54
C PHE A 238 -12.08 -3.58 22.52
N PRO A 239 -12.36 -3.53 23.84
CA PRO A 239 -11.62 -4.31 24.83
C PRO A 239 -11.67 -5.81 24.53
N LYS A 240 -10.51 -6.47 24.61
CA LYS A 240 -10.39 -7.92 24.39
C LYS A 240 -11.00 -8.75 25.53
N THR A 241 -11.38 -8.12 26.64
CA THR A 241 -12.04 -8.77 27.78
C THR A 241 -13.21 -7.92 28.28
N GLN A 242 -14.30 -8.56 28.73
CA GLN A 242 -15.53 -7.89 29.18
C GLN A 242 -15.37 -7.07 30.50
N PHE A 243 -14.18 -7.05 31.11
CA PHE A 243 -13.97 -6.52 32.47
C PHE A 243 -12.93 -5.38 32.59
N GLU A 244 -12.54 -4.72 31.49
CA GLU A 244 -11.79 -3.47 31.62
C GLU A 244 -12.76 -2.30 31.86
N GLU A 245 -12.91 -1.91 33.13
CA GLU A 245 -13.55 -0.64 33.50
C GLU A 245 -12.81 0.53 32.84
N THR A 246 -13.50 1.20 31.91
CA THR A 246 -13.13 2.48 31.30
C THR A 246 -11.70 2.55 30.74
N ALA A 247 -11.53 2.02 29.53
CA ALA A 247 -10.35 2.25 28.72
C ALA A 247 -10.24 3.72 28.29
N SER A 248 -9.64 4.55 29.15
CA SER A 248 -8.98 5.79 28.73
C SER A 248 -7.66 5.45 28.03
N LYS A 249 -7.75 4.87 26.83
CA LYS A 249 -6.66 4.87 25.84
C LYS A 249 -7.29 4.99 24.45
N THR A 250 -7.74 6.18 24.11
CA THR A 250 -7.95 6.60 22.72
C THR A 250 -6.59 6.68 22.05
N GLY A 251 -6.14 5.57 21.49
CA GLY A 251 -5.28 5.61 20.31
C GLY A 251 -6.23 5.75 19.12
N SER A 252 -6.29 6.93 18.53
CA SER A 252 -7.00 7.16 17.27
C SER A 252 -6.08 6.69 16.16
N GLU A 253 -6.33 5.51 15.62
CA GLU A 253 -5.85 5.16 14.28
C GLU A 253 -6.88 5.67 13.27
N VAL A 254 -6.38 6.28 12.21
CA VAL A 254 -7.21 6.90 11.18
C VAL A 254 -7.05 6.06 9.92
N PHE A 255 -8.13 5.39 9.52
CA PHE A 255 -8.17 4.68 8.25
C PHE A 255 -8.21 5.68 7.11
N LYS A 256 -7.53 5.36 6.01
CA LYS A 256 -7.55 6.16 4.78
C LYS A 256 -8.22 5.33 3.69
N ILE A 257 -9.33 5.86 3.17
CA ILE A 257 -9.90 5.39 1.91
C ILE A 257 -9.51 6.39 0.83
N VAL A 258 -8.83 5.93 -0.20
CA VAL A 258 -8.39 6.70 -1.36
C VAL A 258 -9.28 6.34 -2.54
N MET A 259 -9.70 7.36 -3.28
CA MET A 259 -10.46 7.20 -4.54
C MET A 259 -9.58 7.22 -5.77
#